data_AF-A0A356DUG6-F1
#
_entry.id   AF-A0A356DUG6-F1
#
_cell.length_a   1.000
_cell.length_b   1.000
_cell.length_c   1.000
_cell.angle_alpha   90.00
_cell.angle_beta   90.00
_cell.angle_gamma   90.00
#
_symmetry.space_group_name_H-M   'P 1'
#
loop_
_entity.id
_entity.type
_entity.pdbx_description
1 polymer ?
#
loop_
_entity_poly.entity_id
_entity_poly.type
_entity_poly.pdbx_seq_one_letter_code
_entity_poly.pdbx_strand_id
1 'polypeptide(L)'
;MSVDETDTPTTPLEHFFIANELMRKGIKFTSLAPRSIGRFEKGVDYIGDIQALDIELARHAAVTAHFDSYKISLHSGSDKFSVYPLMVKHWGERLHVKTAGTSYLEGLRTIALNEPELFSKIWSLGLERYSEDRLTYHVSAEISKVPNVVELSALLDDFHAREILHVTFGSAIMKYGREIHNTLIKNADGYCANLTRYFKKHLSLLSM
;
A
#
# COMPACT_ATOMS: atom_id res chain seq x y z
N MET A 1 2.47 -16.53 -4.66
CA MET A 1 3.92 -16.46 -4.37
C MET A 1 4.38 -15.01 -4.47
N SER A 2 5.40 -14.62 -3.71
CA SER A 2 5.88 -13.24 -3.65
C SER A 2 7.38 -13.15 -3.84
N VAL A 3 7.83 -12.18 -4.62
CA VAL A 3 9.21 -11.74 -4.77
C VAL A 3 9.30 -10.20 -4.90
N ASP A 4 8.33 -9.48 -4.33
CA ASP A 4 8.21 -8.01 -4.42
C ASP A 4 9.16 -7.25 -3.48
N GLU A 5 9.58 -7.89 -2.39
CA GLU A 5 10.48 -7.34 -1.37
C GLU A 5 11.95 -7.75 -1.60
N THR A 6 12.39 -7.87 -2.86
CA THR A 6 13.80 -8.05 -3.24
C THR A 6 14.51 -6.72 -3.42
N ASP A 7 15.84 -6.68 -3.46
CA ASP A 7 16.55 -5.42 -3.72
C ASP A 7 16.40 -4.95 -5.18
N THR A 8 16.47 -5.89 -6.12
CA THR A 8 16.39 -5.65 -7.56
C THR A 8 15.00 -5.95 -8.12
N PRO A 9 14.49 -5.13 -9.06
CA PRO A 9 13.28 -5.44 -9.81
C PRO A 9 13.36 -6.83 -10.46
N THR A 10 12.24 -7.54 -10.47
CA THR A 10 12.12 -8.84 -11.14
C THR A 10 12.02 -8.61 -12.63
N THR A 11 12.98 -9.11 -13.40
CA THR A 11 12.93 -9.02 -14.86
C THR A 11 11.81 -9.91 -15.44
N PRO A 12 11.31 -9.62 -16.65
CA PRO A 12 10.36 -10.51 -17.33
C PRO A 12 10.91 -11.93 -17.56
N LEU A 13 12.23 -12.07 -17.76
CA LEU A 13 12.86 -13.38 -17.92
C LEU A 13 12.86 -14.17 -16.60
N GLU A 14 13.19 -13.53 -15.48
CA GLU A 14 13.09 -14.16 -14.16
C GLU A 14 11.64 -14.52 -13.83
N HIS A 15 10.69 -13.64 -14.13
CA HIS A 15 9.27 -13.93 -14.02
C HIS A 15 8.88 -15.20 -14.81
N PHE A 16 9.28 -15.27 -16.08
CA PHE A 16 9.03 -16.45 -16.92
C PHE A 16 9.67 -17.70 -16.33
N PHE A 17 10.95 -17.62 -15.95
CA PHE A 17 11.70 -18.74 -15.40
C PHE A 17 11.03 -19.31 -14.15
N ILE A 18 10.66 -18.43 -13.21
CA ILE A 18 9.97 -18.79 -11.97
C ILE A 18 8.64 -19.51 -12.28
N ALA A 19 7.80 -18.92 -13.14
CA ALA A 19 6.51 -19.51 -13.48
C ALA A 19 6.67 -20.86 -14.22
N ASN A 20 7.60 -20.94 -15.17
CA ASN A 20 7.92 -22.15 -15.92
C ASN A 20 8.34 -23.29 -14.99
N GLU A 21 9.29 -23.04 -14.08
CA GLU A 21 9.82 -24.09 -13.21
C GLU A 21 8.76 -24.59 -12.22
N LEU A 22 7.91 -23.71 -11.68
CA LEU A 22 6.78 -24.14 -10.86
C LEU A 22 5.82 -25.05 -11.63
N MET A 23 5.44 -24.66 -12.86
CA MET A 23 4.50 -25.44 -13.67
C MET A 23 5.10 -26.75 -14.15
N ARG A 24 6.38 -26.76 -14.54
CA ARG A 24 7.13 -27.96 -14.90
C ARG A 24 7.19 -28.98 -13.75
N LYS A 25 7.17 -28.50 -12.51
CA LYS A 25 7.09 -29.33 -11.29
C LYS A 25 5.65 -29.68 -10.89
N GLY A 26 4.65 -29.27 -11.65
CA GLY A 26 3.23 -29.51 -11.36
C GLY A 26 2.68 -28.67 -10.19
N ILE A 27 3.40 -27.63 -9.76
CA ILE A 27 2.96 -26.75 -8.67
C ILE A 27 1.95 -25.75 -9.21
N LYS A 28 0.71 -25.83 -8.70
CA LYS A 28 -0.34 -24.85 -8.99
C LYS A 28 -0.24 -23.67 -8.02
N PHE A 29 -0.38 -22.46 -8.52
CA PHE A 29 -0.38 -21.24 -7.71
C PHE A 29 -1.38 -20.22 -8.25
N THR A 30 -2.01 -19.45 -7.36
CA THR A 30 -3.07 -18.51 -7.74
C THR A 30 -2.53 -17.20 -8.31
N SER A 31 -1.43 -16.70 -7.76
CA SER A 31 -0.86 -15.41 -8.15
C SER A 31 0.64 -15.31 -7.88
N LEU A 32 1.28 -14.40 -8.60
CA LEU A 32 2.68 -14.01 -8.42
C LEU A 32 2.79 -12.49 -8.25
N ALA A 33 3.54 -12.04 -7.24
CA ALA A 33 3.89 -10.65 -7.04
C ALA A 33 5.37 -10.42 -7.39
N PRO A 34 5.70 -9.97 -8.61
CA PRO A 34 7.05 -9.52 -8.93
C PRO A 34 7.35 -8.16 -8.30
N ARG A 35 8.64 -7.85 -8.14
CA ARG A 35 9.07 -6.49 -7.84
C ARG A 35 9.12 -5.67 -9.13
N SER A 36 8.22 -4.72 -9.30
CA SER A 36 8.26 -3.77 -10.42
C SER A 36 9.37 -2.73 -10.25
N ILE A 37 9.77 -2.09 -11.35
CA ILE A 37 10.62 -0.89 -11.29
C ILE A 37 9.95 0.28 -10.56
N GLY A 38 10.76 1.28 -10.22
CA GLY A 38 10.36 2.42 -9.41
C GLY A 38 10.16 2.02 -7.95
N ARG A 39 9.35 2.80 -7.22
CA ARG A 39 9.12 2.56 -5.79
C ARG A 39 7.64 2.51 -5.45
N PHE A 40 7.28 1.46 -4.72
CA PHE A 40 5.94 1.21 -4.20
C PHE A 40 5.93 1.37 -2.68
N GLU A 41 6.16 2.60 -2.22
CA GLU A 41 6.26 2.95 -0.80
C GLU A 41 4.88 2.89 -0.11
N LYS A 42 4.87 2.86 1.22
CA LYS A 42 3.66 2.56 2.01
C LYS A 42 2.82 3.83 2.21
N GLY A 43 1.53 3.78 1.86
CA GLY A 43 0.58 4.88 2.12
C GLY A 43 0.61 6.04 1.13
N VAL A 44 1.40 5.93 0.05
CA VAL A 44 1.58 6.95 -0.98
C VAL A 44 1.47 6.35 -2.40
N ASP A 45 1.34 7.20 -3.42
CA ASP A 45 1.32 6.77 -4.82
C ASP A 45 2.71 6.31 -5.30
N TYR A 46 2.77 5.73 -6.49
CA TYR A 46 3.99 5.28 -7.14
C TYR A 46 5.00 6.41 -7.36
N ILE A 47 6.28 6.12 -7.14
CA ILE A 47 7.37 7.05 -7.38
C ILE A 47 8.31 6.48 -8.45
N GLY A 48 8.31 7.10 -9.62
CA GLY A 48 9.15 6.71 -10.74
C GLY A 48 8.60 7.18 -12.08
N ASP A 49 9.18 6.69 -13.16
CA ASP A 49 8.69 6.94 -14.52
C ASP A 49 7.52 5.98 -14.84
N ILE A 50 6.35 6.56 -15.06
CA ILE A 50 5.11 5.83 -15.34
C ILE A 50 5.10 5.19 -16.73
N GLN A 51 5.78 5.79 -17.71
CA GLN A 51 5.87 5.27 -19.07
C GLN A 51 6.84 4.08 -19.11
N ALA A 52 7.97 4.20 -18.42
CA ALA A 52 8.89 3.08 -18.23
C ALA A 52 8.18 1.90 -17.55
N LEU A 53 7.37 2.18 -16.50
CA LEU A 53 6.57 1.16 -15.83
C LEU A 53 5.58 0.48 -16.78
N ASP A 54 4.82 1.25 -17.58
CA ASP A 54 3.88 0.68 -18.56
C ASP A 54 4.56 -0.28 -19.56
N ILE A 55 5.75 0.09 -20.05
CA ILE A 55 6.56 -0.74 -20.96
C ILE A 55 6.99 -2.04 -20.28
N GLU A 56 7.44 -1.98 -19.02
CA GLU A 56 7.80 -3.17 -18.25
C GLU A 56 6.58 -4.07 -17.99
N LEU A 57 5.47 -3.48 -17.52
CA LEU A 57 4.24 -4.22 -17.21
C LEU A 57 3.73 -4.97 -18.45
N ALA A 58 3.82 -4.40 -19.64
CA ALA A 58 3.46 -5.08 -20.89
C ALA A 58 4.27 -6.37 -21.11
N ARG A 59 5.56 -6.38 -20.73
CA ARG A 59 6.41 -7.58 -20.83
C ARG A 59 6.02 -8.63 -19.79
N HIS A 60 5.72 -8.23 -18.55
CA HIS A 60 5.18 -9.16 -17.55
C HIS A 60 3.80 -9.71 -17.94
N ALA A 61 2.97 -8.89 -18.59
CA ALA A 61 1.67 -9.30 -19.09
C ALA A 61 1.79 -10.38 -20.16
N ALA A 62 2.75 -10.24 -21.09
CA ALA A 62 3.07 -11.27 -22.08
C ALA A 62 3.46 -12.61 -21.44
N VAL A 63 4.25 -12.57 -20.36
CA VAL A 63 4.59 -13.78 -19.58
C VAL A 63 3.35 -14.40 -18.94
N THR A 64 2.51 -13.60 -18.27
CA THR A 64 1.28 -14.14 -17.67
C THR A 64 0.32 -14.71 -18.71
N ALA A 65 0.22 -14.08 -19.89
CA ALA A 65 -0.63 -14.54 -20.98
C ALA A 65 -0.11 -15.83 -21.61
N HIS A 66 1.22 -16.05 -21.63
CA HIS A 66 1.80 -17.31 -22.10
C HIS A 66 1.35 -18.52 -21.27
N PHE A 67 1.30 -18.37 -19.95
CA PHE A 67 0.95 -19.48 -19.05
C PHE A 67 -0.54 -19.57 -18.71
N ASP A 68 -1.28 -18.47 -18.81
CA ASP A 68 -2.74 -18.34 -18.63
C ASP A 68 -3.35 -19.12 -17.45
N SER A 69 -2.66 -19.12 -16.30
CA SER A 69 -3.04 -19.97 -15.16
C SER A 69 -2.90 -19.30 -13.79
N TYR A 70 -2.43 -18.06 -13.76
CA TYR A 70 -2.26 -17.29 -12.53
C TYR A 70 -2.51 -15.79 -12.75
N LYS A 71 -2.76 -15.09 -11.65
CA LYS A 71 -2.95 -13.62 -11.62
C LYS A 71 -1.64 -12.90 -11.31
N ILE A 72 -1.51 -11.66 -11.76
CA ILE A 72 -0.49 -10.77 -11.21
C ILE A 72 -0.98 -10.19 -9.87
N SER A 73 -0.09 -10.08 -8.90
CA SER A 73 -0.41 -9.59 -7.57
C SER A 73 0.37 -8.30 -7.28
N LEU A 74 -0.35 -7.19 -7.09
CA LEU A 74 0.21 -5.92 -6.67
C LEU A 74 0.31 -5.86 -5.15
N HIS A 75 1.53 -5.90 -4.64
CA HIS A 75 1.85 -5.65 -3.24
C HIS A 75 2.15 -4.17 -2.98
N SER A 76 2.11 -3.77 -1.70
CA SER A 76 2.04 -2.35 -1.31
C SER A 76 0.98 -1.60 -2.14
N GLY A 77 -0.11 -2.31 -2.45
CA GLY A 77 -1.00 -1.96 -3.55
C GLY A 77 -1.97 -0.87 -3.21
N SER A 78 -2.09 -0.48 -1.94
CA SER A 78 -2.86 0.70 -1.54
C SER A 78 -2.25 1.98 -2.09
N ASP A 79 -3.12 2.94 -2.42
CA ASP A 79 -2.78 4.32 -2.79
C ASP A 79 -2.02 4.48 -4.11
N LYS A 80 -1.82 3.40 -4.87
CA LYS A 80 -1.15 3.39 -6.18
C LYS A 80 -2.08 3.82 -7.31
N PHE A 81 -2.76 4.95 -7.11
CA PHE A 81 -3.82 5.43 -8.00
C PHE A 81 -3.33 5.65 -9.44
N SER A 82 -2.11 6.15 -9.62
CA SER A 82 -1.50 6.32 -10.94
C SER A 82 -1.21 5.00 -11.66
N VAL A 83 -1.03 3.90 -10.92
CA VAL A 83 -0.65 2.58 -11.46
C VAL A 83 -1.87 1.73 -11.80
N TYR A 84 -3.00 1.89 -11.08
CA TYR A 84 -4.18 1.05 -11.31
C TYR A 84 -4.67 1.00 -12.76
N PRO A 85 -4.76 2.12 -13.51
CA PRO A 85 -5.17 2.06 -14.92
C PRO A 85 -4.23 1.22 -15.78
N LEU A 86 -2.92 1.24 -15.50
CA LEU A 86 -1.94 0.39 -16.19
C LEU A 86 -2.14 -1.09 -15.85
N MET A 87 -2.40 -1.38 -14.58
CA MET A 87 -2.68 -2.76 -14.13
C MET A 87 -3.93 -3.31 -14.82
N VAL A 88 -5.02 -2.52 -14.87
CA VAL A 88 -6.26 -2.93 -15.55
C VAL A 88 -6.03 -3.11 -17.04
N LYS A 89 -5.33 -2.18 -17.70
CA LYS A 89 -4.98 -2.26 -19.13
C LYS A 89 -4.29 -3.58 -19.48
N HIS A 90 -3.38 -4.06 -18.64
CA HIS A 90 -2.55 -5.24 -18.94
C HIS A 90 -3.15 -6.57 -18.50
N TRP A 91 -3.95 -6.60 -17.43
CA TRP A 91 -4.44 -7.85 -16.83
C TRP A 91 -5.96 -7.95 -16.65
N GLY A 92 -6.70 -6.84 -16.72
CA GLY A 92 -8.15 -6.82 -16.49
C GLY A 92 -8.53 -7.50 -15.18
N GLU A 93 -9.39 -8.52 -15.26
CA GLU A 93 -9.85 -9.28 -14.08
C GLU A 93 -8.78 -10.23 -13.47
N ARG A 94 -7.63 -10.42 -14.13
CA ARG A 94 -6.52 -11.27 -13.67
C ARG A 94 -5.57 -10.52 -12.72
N LEU A 95 -6.13 -9.62 -11.92
CA LEU A 95 -5.44 -8.83 -10.91
C LEU A 95 -5.75 -9.33 -9.50
N HIS A 96 -4.75 -9.18 -8.63
CA HIS A 96 -4.90 -9.27 -7.19
C HIS A 96 -4.20 -8.06 -6.58
N VAL A 97 -4.91 -7.24 -5.80
CA VAL A 97 -4.34 -6.05 -5.16
C VAL A 97 -4.39 -6.24 -3.65
N LYS A 98 -3.23 -6.09 -2.99
CA LYS A 98 -3.14 -6.16 -1.53
C LYS A 98 -3.15 -4.78 -0.91
N THR A 99 -4.08 -4.56 0.02
CA THR A 99 -4.13 -3.39 0.90
C THR A 99 -4.07 -3.84 2.35
N ALA A 100 -3.49 -3.03 3.23
CA ALA A 100 -3.47 -3.31 4.68
C ALA A 100 -3.41 -2.00 5.48
N GLY A 101 -2.24 -1.34 5.51
CA GLY A 101 -2.01 -0.19 6.39
C GLY A 101 -2.87 1.03 6.11
N THR A 102 -3.43 1.18 4.90
CA THR A 102 -4.40 2.27 4.66
C THR A 102 -5.67 2.15 5.48
N SER A 103 -6.10 0.94 5.84
CA SER A 103 -7.27 0.76 6.69
C SER A 103 -6.98 1.28 8.10
N TYR A 104 -5.75 1.08 8.58
CA TYR A 104 -5.27 1.71 9.81
C TYR A 104 -5.24 3.25 9.68
N LEU A 105 -4.75 3.80 8.57
CA LEU A 105 -4.78 5.26 8.33
C LEU A 105 -6.21 5.84 8.33
N GLU A 106 -7.19 5.15 7.75
CA GLU A 106 -8.60 5.58 7.81
C GLU A 106 -9.20 5.41 9.22
N GLY A 107 -8.68 4.46 10.00
CA GLY A 107 -8.96 4.37 11.44
C GLY A 107 -8.43 5.61 12.18
N LEU A 108 -7.18 5.99 11.92
CA LEU A 108 -6.60 7.22 12.45
C LEU A 108 -7.37 8.46 12.02
N ARG A 109 -7.91 8.52 10.79
CA ARG A 109 -8.80 9.61 10.34
C ARG A 109 -10.05 9.71 11.20
N THR A 110 -10.63 8.57 11.54
CA THR A 110 -11.78 8.51 12.44
C THR A 110 -11.41 9.04 13.83
N ILE A 111 -10.24 8.68 14.35
CA ILE A 111 -9.74 9.14 15.65
C ILE A 111 -9.46 10.65 15.61
N ALA A 112 -8.83 11.17 14.56
CA ALA A 112 -8.52 12.60 14.43
C ALA A 112 -9.76 13.49 14.53
N LEU A 113 -10.89 13.01 13.99
CA LEU A 113 -12.15 13.76 13.97
C LEU A 113 -12.96 13.66 15.28
N ASN A 114 -12.82 12.56 16.03
CA ASN A 114 -13.67 12.28 17.19
C ASN A 114 -12.94 12.37 18.54
N GLU A 115 -11.64 12.09 18.56
CA GLU A 115 -10.78 12.10 19.75
C GLU A 115 -9.42 12.76 19.39
N PRO A 116 -9.40 14.07 19.06
CA PRO A 116 -8.22 14.76 18.53
C PRO A 116 -7.01 14.74 19.47
N GLU A 117 -7.23 14.71 20.78
CA GLU A 117 -6.16 14.57 21.76
C GLU A 117 -5.44 13.21 21.65
N LEU A 118 -6.19 12.13 21.39
CA LEU A 118 -5.60 10.81 21.16
C LEU A 118 -4.82 10.80 19.85
N PHE A 119 -5.37 11.37 18.78
CA PHE A 119 -4.64 11.48 17.51
C PHE A 119 -3.35 12.28 17.67
N SER A 120 -3.37 13.40 18.40
CA SER A 120 -2.19 14.21 18.69
C SER A 120 -1.10 13.39 19.42
N LYS A 121 -1.48 12.59 20.43
CA LYS A 121 -0.56 11.68 21.13
C LYS A 121 0.03 10.61 20.23
N ILE A 122 -0.77 10.05 19.31
CA ILE A 122 -0.31 9.07 18.31
C ILE A 122 0.66 9.73 17.33
N TRP A 123 0.34 10.94 16.86
CA TRP A 123 1.19 11.70 15.94
C TRP A 123 2.55 12.04 16.57
N SER A 124 2.56 12.57 17.81
CA SER A 124 3.81 12.84 18.53
C SER A 124 4.64 11.58 18.73
N LEU A 125 4.01 10.43 19.05
CA LEU A 125 4.71 9.16 19.13
C LEU A 125 5.27 8.73 17.77
N GLY A 126 4.51 8.94 16.69
CA GLY A 126 4.97 8.65 15.33
C GLY A 126 6.24 9.41 14.98
N LEU A 127 6.29 10.71 15.29
CA LEU A 127 7.50 11.53 15.12
C LEU A 127 8.70 11.01 15.92
N GLU A 128 8.47 10.63 17.18
CA GLU A 128 9.49 10.06 18.07
C GLU A 128 10.04 8.74 17.55
N ARG A 129 9.16 7.85 17.06
CA ARG A 129 9.49 6.47 16.70
C ARG A 129 9.90 6.29 15.25
N TYR A 130 9.70 7.28 14.39
CA TYR A 130 9.85 7.13 12.95
C TYR A 130 11.23 6.60 12.53
N SER A 131 12.31 7.11 13.12
CA SER A 131 13.68 6.71 12.78
C SER A 131 13.95 5.22 13.02
N GLU A 132 13.32 4.64 14.05
CA GLU A 132 13.47 3.22 14.41
C GLU A 132 12.47 2.35 13.63
N ASP A 133 11.19 2.73 13.65
CA ASP A 133 10.13 1.88 13.12
C ASP A 133 10.20 1.78 11.59
N ARG A 134 10.74 2.80 10.91
CA ARG A 134 10.93 2.76 9.44
C ARG A 134 11.98 1.75 8.97
N LEU A 135 12.85 1.24 9.84
CA LEU A 135 13.99 0.39 9.42
C LEU A 135 13.56 -0.90 8.71
N THR A 136 12.32 -1.34 8.93
CA THR A 136 11.74 -2.53 8.28
C THR A 136 10.86 -2.19 7.08
N TYR A 137 10.83 -0.91 6.67
CA TYR A 137 10.01 -0.41 5.57
C TYR A 137 10.84 0.41 4.58
N HIS A 138 10.55 0.22 3.29
CA HIS A 138 11.06 1.11 2.25
C HIS A 138 10.12 2.31 2.10
N VAL A 139 10.44 3.40 2.79
CA VAL A 139 9.70 4.69 2.81
C VAL A 139 10.68 5.87 2.73
N SER A 140 10.23 7.01 2.22
CA SER A 140 11.07 8.19 1.97
C SER A 140 10.66 9.44 2.77
N ALA A 141 9.76 9.29 3.74
CA ALA A 141 9.29 10.38 4.57
C ALA A 141 10.42 11.16 5.25
N GLU A 142 10.27 12.48 5.29
CA GLU A 142 11.19 13.43 5.92
C GLU A 142 10.38 14.27 6.90
N ILE A 143 10.71 14.17 8.20
CA ILE A 143 10.01 14.91 9.26
C ILE A 143 10.04 16.43 9.00
N SER A 144 11.15 16.94 8.49
CA SER A 144 11.34 18.37 8.18
C SER A 144 10.42 18.90 7.08
N LYS A 145 9.84 18.03 6.26
CA LYS A 145 8.93 18.39 5.17
C LYS A 145 7.45 18.26 5.55
N VAL A 146 7.15 17.78 6.75
CA VAL A 146 5.77 17.70 7.24
C VAL A 146 5.22 19.12 7.46
N PRO A 147 4.06 19.48 6.88
CA PRO A 147 3.50 20.81 7.06
C PRO A 147 3.08 21.06 8.51
N ASN A 148 3.25 22.30 8.97
CA ASN A 148 2.62 22.74 10.21
C ASN A 148 1.14 23.00 9.92
N VAL A 149 0.26 22.13 10.41
CA VAL A 149 -1.19 22.22 10.19
C VAL A 149 -1.92 22.50 11.51
N VAL A 150 -2.95 23.33 11.44
CA VAL A 150 -3.85 23.58 12.59
C VAL A 150 -4.78 22.38 12.77
N GLU A 151 -5.31 21.85 11.66
CA GLU A 151 -6.16 20.66 11.68
C GLU A 151 -5.30 19.41 11.49
N LEU A 152 -5.10 18.65 12.56
CA LEU A 152 -4.27 17.46 12.55
C LEU A 152 -4.76 16.35 11.59
N SER A 153 -6.06 16.33 11.26
CA SER A 153 -6.61 15.38 10.28
C SER A 153 -5.97 15.52 8.89
N ALA A 154 -5.52 16.72 8.52
CA ALA A 154 -4.87 17.01 7.24
C ALA A 154 -3.52 16.31 7.08
N LEU A 155 -2.88 15.88 8.18
CA LEU A 155 -1.67 15.05 8.13
C LEU A 155 -1.91 13.71 7.43
N LEU A 156 -3.14 13.20 7.44
CA LEU A 156 -3.51 11.97 6.77
C LEU A 156 -3.67 12.14 5.26
N ASP A 157 -3.45 13.33 4.72
CA ASP A 157 -3.45 13.63 3.29
C ASP A 157 -2.05 14.07 2.79
N ASP A 158 -1.12 14.34 3.70
CA ASP A 158 0.27 14.70 3.40
C ASP A 158 1.14 13.47 3.13
N PHE A 159 2.03 13.55 2.15
CA PHE A 159 2.94 12.45 1.78
C PHE A 159 3.79 11.99 2.98
N HIS A 160 4.49 12.92 3.62
CA HIS A 160 5.48 12.57 4.64
C HIS A 160 4.79 12.11 5.93
N ALA A 161 3.75 12.82 6.37
CA ALA A 161 3.03 12.46 7.58
C ALA A 161 2.27 11.14 7.44
N ARG A 162 1.69 10.85 6.27
CA ARG A 162 1.04 9.54 6.02
C ARG A 162 2.01 8.38 6.13
N GLU A 163 3.20 8.47 5.53
CA GLU A 163 4.20 7.41 5.65
C GLU A 163 4.64 7.20 7.10
N ILE A 164 4.91 8.29 7.84
CA ILE A 164 5.28 8.24 9.26
C ILE A 164 4.19 7.52 10.07
N LEU A 165 2.94 7.95 9.93
CA LEU A 165 1.80 7.32 10.60
C LEU A 165 1.64 5.86 10.20
N HIS A 166 1.85 5.53 8.92
CA HIS A 166 1.70 4.17 8.41
C HIS A 166 2.72 3.22 9.03
N VAL A 167 4.01 3.58 9.06
CA VAL A 167 5.06 2.64 9.50
C VAL A 167 5.16 2.54 11.02
N THR A 168 4.71 3.56 11.76
CA THR A 168 4.73 3.59 13.23
C THR A 168 3.50 2.94 13.89
N PHE A 169 2.63 2.27 13.10
CA PHE A 169 1.42 1.63 13.60
C PHE A 169 1.70 0.62 14.73
N GLY A 170 2.82 -0.11 14.67
CA GLY A 170 3.22 -1.07 15.70
C GLY A 170 3.40 -0.39 17.06
N SER A 171 4.20 0.68 17.10
CA SER A 171 4.39 1.48 18.31
C SER A 171 3.09 2.09 18.82
N ALA A 172 2.25 2.62 17.92
CA ALA A 172 0.97 3.22 18.27
C ALA A 172 0.00 2.20 18.88
N ILE A 173 -0.14 1.01 18.29
CA ILE A 173 -1.01 -0.04 18.81
C ILE A 173 -0.48 -0.60 20.13
N MET A 174 0.83 -0.78 20.28
CA MET A 174 1.41 -1.24 21.55
C MET A 174 1.14 -0.27 22.70
N LYS A 175 1.20 1.05 22.44
CA LYS A 175 1.04 2.08 23.48
C LYS A 175 -0.42 2.47 23.73
N TYR A 176 -1.22 2.61 22.68
CA TYR A 176 -2.58 3.18 22.72
C TYR A 176 -3.66 2.24 22.15
N GLY A 177 -3.35 0.94 21.99
CA GLY A 177 -4.24 0.00 21.30
C GLY A 177 -5.64 -0.10 21.90
N ARG A 178 -5.77 0.02 23.24
CA ARG A 178 -7.06 -0.02 23.91
C ARG A 178 -7.90 1.22 23.59
N GLU A 179 -7.29 2.40 23.62
CA GLU A 179 -7.94 3.67 23.28
C GLU A 179 -8.30 3.72 21.81
N ILE A 180 -7.39 3.33 20.91
CA ILE A 180 -7.64 3.21 19.46
C ILE A 180 -8.86 2.31 19.24
N HIS A 181 -8.85 1.10 19.81
CA HIS A 181 -9.94 0.14 19.66
C HIS A 181 -11.28 0.70 20.17
N ASN A 182 -11.31 1.25 21.38
CA ASN A 182 -12.54 1.78 21.96
C ASN A 182 -13.11 2.94 21.15
N THR A 183 -12.26 3.84 20.66
CA THR A 183 -12.67 4.96 19.82
C THR A 183 -13.25 4.48 18.49
N LEU A 184 -12.63 3.48 17.86
CA LEU A 184 -13.13 2.93 16.60
C LEU A 184 -14.46 2.17 16.78
N ILE A 185 -14.64 1.44 17.88
CA ILE A 185 -15.92 0.78 18.18
C ILE A 185 -17.02 1.80 18.45
N LYS A 186 -16.75 2.84 19.25
CA LYS A 186 -17.69 3.93 19.52
C LYS A 186 -18.10 4.69 18.25
N ASN A 187 -17.21 4.77 17.26
CA ASN A 187 -17.41 5.49 16.01
C ASN A 187 -17.41 4.55 14.78
N ALA A 188 -17.95 3.33 14.94
CA ALA A 188 -17.86 2.28 13.92
C ALA A 188 -18.45 2.69 12.57
N ASP A 189 -19.58 3.40 12.57
CA ASP A 189 -20.21 3.90 11.34
C ASP A 189 -19.33 4.90 10.61
N GLY A 190 -18.69 5.82 11.35
CA GLY A 190 -17.75 6.78 10.80
C GLY A 190 -16.51 6.11 10.20
N TYR A 191 -15.97 5.10 10.88
CA TYR A 191 -14.86 4.32 10.36
C TYR A 191 -15.25 3.53 9.10
N CYS A 192 -16.41 2.87 9.12
CA CYS A 192 -16.93 2.15 7.97
C CYS A 192 -17.19 3.07 6.77
N ALA A 193 -17.71 4.28 7.01
CA ALA A 193 -17.90 5.30 5.97
C ALA A 193 -16.56 5.76 5.36
N ASN A 194 -15.54 5.98 6.20
CA ASN A 194 -14.20 6.33 5.75
C ASN A 194 -13.61 5.23 4.86
N LEU A 195 -13.63 3.97 5.32
CA LEU A 195 -13.18 2.81 4.54
C LEU A 195 -13.94 2.69 3.22
N THR A 196 -15.27 2.80 3.26
CA THR A 196 -16.13 2.70 2.07
C THR A 196 -15.77 3.76 1.04
N ARG A 197 -15.65 5.03 1.46
CA ARG A 197 -15.24 6.13 0.59
C ARG A 197 -13.85 5.87 0.00
N TYR A 198 -12.91 5.44 0.81
CA TYR A 198 -11.52 5.24 0.41
C TYR A 198 -11.36 4.09 -0.59
N PHE A 199 -11.98 2.94 -0.31
CA PHE A 199 -11.95 1.78 -1.19
C PHE A 199 -12.81 1.95 -2.44
N LYS A 200 -13.88 2.75 -2.41
CA LYS A 200 -14.59 3.12 -3.65
C LYS A 200 -13.66 3.79 -4.66
N LYS A 201 -12.76 4.67 -4.22
CA LYS A 201 -11.75 5.28 -5.12
C LYS A 201 -10.83 4.21 -5.71
N HIS A 202 -10.30 3.31 -4.88
CA HIS A 202 -9.46 2.20 -5.33
C HIS A 202 -10.15 1.34 -6.38
N LEU A 203 -11.36 0.85 -6.05
CA LEU A 203 -12.13 -0.02 -6.92
C LEU A 203 -12.56 0.69 -8.21
N SER A 204 -12.89 1.98 -8.17
CA SER A 204 -13.28 2.73 -9.38
C SER A 204 -12.16 2.81 -10.43
N LEU A 205 -10.90 2.81 -9.98
CA LEU A 205 -9.72 2.84 -10.86
C LEU A 205 -9.22 1.44 -11.24
N LEU A 206 -9.74 0.40 -10.56
CA LEU A 206 -9.46 -1.01 -10.83
C LEU A 206 -10.61 -1.69 -11.60
N SER A 207 -11.71 -0.98 -11.83
CA SER A 207 -12.85 -1.46 -12.62
C SER A 207 -12.61 -1.15 -14.10
N MET A 208 -13.02 -2.05 -14.98
CA MET A 208 -13.03 -1.85 -16.44
C MET A 208 -14.15 -0.92 -16.89
#